data_AF-A0A2I6QK82-F1
#
_entry.id   AF-A0A2I6QK82-F1
#
_cell.length_a   1.000
_cell.length_b   1.000
_cell.length_c   1.000
_cell.angle_alpha   90.00
_cell.angle_beta   90.00
_cell.angle_gamma   90.00
#
_symmetry.space_group_name_H-M   'P 1'
#
loop_
_entity.id
_entity.type
_entity.pdbx_description
1 polymer ?
#
loop_
_entity_poly.entity_id
_entity_poly.type
_entity_poly.pdbx_seq_one_letter_code
_entity_poly.pdbx_strand_id
1 'polypeptide(L)'
;MVLLWFYLIVPGFLQNVLGLSPKNDIRLISAMVAFSMFEAAYYSEIIRAGIQSISRGQSSAALALGMTHWQSMKLIILPQAFRAMVPLLLTQGIVLFQDTSLVYVLSLADFFRTASTIGERDGTQVEMILFAGFVYFVISLSASLLVSYLKRRTA
;
A
#
# COMPACT_ATOMS: atom_id res chain seq x y z
N MET A 1 3.50 -5.59 -8.47
CA MET A 1 4.60 -6.49 -8.93
C MET A 1 5.69 -6.63 -7.87
N VAL A 2 6.16 -5.55 -7.21
CA VAL A 2 7.17 -5.61 -6.13
C VAL A 2 6.69 -6.42 -4.92
N LEU A 3 5.41 -6.32 -4.59
CA LEU A 3 4.80 -7.10 -3.50
C LEU A 3 4.84 -8.61 -3.69
N LEU A 4 4.73 -9.09 -4.93
CA LEU A 4 4.80 -10.51 -5.26
C LEU A 4 6.21 -11.06 -4.99
N TRP A 5 7.23 -10.26 -5.32
CA TRP A 5 8.62 -10.56 -4.98
C TRP A 5 8.88 -10.47 -3.47
N PHE A 6 8.29 -9.49 -2.77
CA PHE A 6 8.45 -9.39 -1.31
C PHE A 6 7.79 -10.56 -0.58
N TYR A 7 6.57 -10.94 -0.95
CA TYR A 7 5.86 -12.08 -0.38
C TYR A 7 6.55 -13.43 -0.66
N LEU A 8 7.25 -13.57 -1.79
CA LEU A 8 7.90 -14.83 -2.18
C LEU A 8 9.36 -14.91 -1.68
N ILE A 9 10.13 -13.81 -1.79
CA ILE A 9 11.54 -13.77 -1.41
C ILE A 9 11.73 -13.57 0.09
N VAL A 10 10.98 -12.67 0.74
CA VAL A 10 11.26 -12.31 2.14
C VAL A 10 11.07 -13.47 3.10
N PRO A 11 10.03 -14.33 2.97
CA PRO A 11 9.93 -15.52 3.82
C PRO A 11 11.06 -16.52 3.58
N GLY A 12 11.51 -16.68 2.33
CA GLY A 12 12.62 -17.57 1.99
C GLY A 12 13.96 -17.04 2.49
N PHE A 13 14.19 -15.73 2.39
CA PHE A 13 15.39 -15.08 2.89
C PHE A 13 15.45 -15.10 4.43
N LEU A 14 14.34 -14.77 5.11
CA LEU A 14 14.25 -14.87 6.56
C LEU A 14 14.42 -16.31 7.06
N GLN A 15 13.87 -17.31 6.36
CA GLN A 15 14.06 -18.72 6.73
C GLN A 15 15.53 -19.16 6.63
N ASN A 16 16.25 -18.71 5.62
CA ASN A 16 17.67 -19.03 5.45
C ASN A 16 18.58 -18.30 6.45
N VAL A 17 18.22 -17.08 6.88
CA VAL A 17 19.07 -16.27 7.79
C VAL A 17 18.78 -16.52 9.27
N LEU A 18 17.52 -16.80 9.66
CA LEU A 18 17.12 -16.94 11.07
C LEU A 18 16.90 -18.38 11.54
N GLY A 19 16.92 -19.39 10.64
CA GLY A 19 16.81 -20.80 11.03
C GLY A 19 15.52 -21.18 11.77
N LEU A 20 14.45 -20.39 11.64
CA LEU A 20 13.21 -20.55 12.40
C LEU A 20 12.27 -21.57 11.74
N SER A 21 11.84 -22.54 12.56
CA SER A 21 10.88 -23.61 12.24
C SER A 21 9.53 -23.04 11.74
N PRO A 22 8.81 -23.74 10.84
CA PRO A 22 7.59 -23.25 10.21
C PRO A 22 6.41 -23.28 11.20
N LYS A 23 6.35 -22.29 12.10
CA LYS A 23 5.11 -21.89 12.77
C LYS A 23 4.49 -20.77 11.95
N ASN A 24 3.31 -21.03 11.40
CA ASN A 24 2.61 -20.17 10.44
C ASN A 24 2.43 -18.72 10.93
N ASP A 25 2.41 -18.50 12.26
CA ASP A 25 2.29 -17.17 12.87
C ASP A 25 3.55 -16.30 12.74
N ILE A 26 4.75 -16.88 12.83
CA ILE A 26 6.01 -16.12 12.76
C ILE A 26 6.24 -15.60 11.34
N ARG A 27 5.84 -16.37 10.32
CA ARG A 27 5.96 -15.96 8.91
C ARG A 27 5.07 -14.77 8.60
N LEU A 28 3.82 -14.76 9.10
CA LEU A 28 2.89 -13.66 8.95
C LEU A 28 3.38 -12.39 9.64
N ILE A 29 3.78 -12.48 10.91
CA ILE A 29 4.29 -11.32 11.68
C ILE A 29 5.54 -10.74 11.01
N SER A 30 6.46 -11.59 10.55
CA SER A 30 7.67 -11.13 9.87
C SER A 30 7.37 -10.44 8.54
N ALA A 31 6.42 -10.96 7.76
CA ALA A 31 5.98 -10.34 6.52
C ALA A 31 5.30 -8.99 6.76
N MET A 32 4.46 -8.88 7.80
CA MET A 32 3.81 -7.63 8.19
C MET A 32 4.83 -6.56 8.62
N VAL A 33 5.84 -6.94 9.40
CA VAL A 33 6.90 -6.02 9.84
C VAL A 33 7.74 -5.56 8.65
N ALA A 34 8.17 -6.48 7.78
CA ALA A 34 8.97 -6.15 6.60
C ALA A 34 8.21 -5.23 5.64
N PHE A 35 6.91 -5.50 5.42
CA PHE A 35 6.05 -4.66 4.59
C PHE A 35 5.82 -3.27 5.21
N SER A 36 5.54 -3.21 6.51
CA SER A 36 5.33 -1.94 7.22
C SER A 36 6.59 -1.06 7.17
N MET A 37 7.78 -1.66 7.29
CA MET A 37 9.04 -0.94 7.21
C MET A 37 9.31 -0.40 5.79
N PHE A 38 8.98 -1.19 4.77
CA PHE A 38 9.09 -0.77 3.37
C PHE A 38 8.17 0.40 3.06
N GLU A 39 6.90 0.32 3.44
CA GLU A 39 5.93 1.41 3.24
C GLU A 39 6.33 2.64 4.05
N ALA A 40 6.79 2.48 5.30
CA ALA A 40 7.28 3.59 6.10
C ALA A 40 8.44 4.34 5.42
N ALA A 41 9.35 3.63 4.73
CA ALA A 41 10.40 4.26 3.95
C ALA A 41 9.85 5.06 2.76
N TYR A 42 8.85 4.53 2.04
CA TYR A 42 8.17 5.26 0.95
C TYR A 42 7.46 6.52 1.44
N TYR A 43 6.69 6.42 2.53
CA TYR A 43 6.03 7.57 3.14
C TYR A 43 7.04 8.62 3.64
N SER A 44 8.18 8.19 4.21
CA SER A 44 9.26 9.09 4.62
C SER A 44 9.84 9.88 3.44
N GLU A 45 10.09 9.21 2.31
CA GLU A 45 10.57 9.89 1.09
C GLU A 45 9.52 10.84 0.50
N ILE A 46 8.23 10.47 0.52
CA ILE A 46 7.15 11.39 0.11
C ILE A 46 7.13 12.64 0.99
N ILE A 47 7.28 12.48 2.30
CA ILE A 47 7.31 13.61 3.23
C ILE A 47 8.54 14.50 2.97
N ARG A 48 9.71 13.88 2.82
CA ARG A 48 10.96 14.58 2.51
C ARG A 48 10.88 15.34 1.20
N ALA A 49 10.40 14.70 0.14
CA ALA A 49 10.21 15.29 -1.17
C ALA A 49 9.16 16.43 -1.14
N GLY A 50 8.09 16.25 -0.38
CA GLY A 50 7.06 17.27 -0.16
C GLY A 50 7.60 18.53 0.47
N ILE A 51 8.40 18.41 1.52
CA ILE A 51 9.07 19.55 2.18
C ILE A 51 10.09 20.19 1.23
N GLN A 52 10.85 19.39 0.49
CA GLN A 52 11.88 19.87 -0.45
C GLN A 52 11.30 20.53 -1.71
N SER A 53 10.04 20.24 -2.06
CA SER A 53 9.34 20.84 -3.20
C SER A 53 9.06 22.34 -3.03
N ILE A 54 9.11 22.84 -1.79
CA ILE A 54 8.89 24.26 -1.50
C ILE A 54 10.11 25.09 -1.89
N SER A 55 9.84 26.20 -2.58
CA SER A 55 10.87 27.16 -2.96
C SER A 55 11.64 27.65 -1.74
N ARG A 56 12.97 27.55 -1.81
CA ARG A 56 13.89 28.06 -0.78
C ARG A 56 13.68 29.56 -0.49
N GLY A 57 13.13 30.31 -1.46
CA GLY A 57 12.79 31.73 -1.30
C GLY A 57 11.76 32.00 -0.20
N GLN A 58 10.83 31.07 0.06
CA GLN A 58 9.86 31.21 1.17
C GLN A 58 10.55 31.15 2.53
N SER A 59 11.54 30.26 2.67
CA SER A 59 12.35 30.16 3.89
C SER A 59 13.21 31.42 4.09
N SER A 60 13.86 31.91 3.02
CA SER A 60 14.66 33.13 3.06
C SER A 60 13.82 34.38 3.35
N ALA A 61 12.60 34.49 2.81
CA ALA A 61 11.69 35.60 3.08
C ALA A 61 11.20 35.58 4.54
N ALA A 62 10.86 34.41 5.09
CA ALA A 62 10.48 34.27 6.49
C ALA A 62 11.61 34.69 7.44
N LEU A 63 12.86 34.30 7.13
CA LEU A 63 14.05 34.72 7.86
C LEU A 63 14.27 36.24 7.77
N ALA A 64 14.08 36.84 6.59
CA ALA A 64 14.18 38.30 6.41
C ALA A 64 13.10 39.07 7.20
N LEU A 65 11.94 38.47 7.44
CA LEU A 65 10.88 38.99 8.31
C LEU A 65 11.15 38.77 9.81
N GLY A 66 12.33 38.23 10.18
CA GLY A 66 12.71 37.98 11.56
C GLY A 66 12.11 36.71 12.17
N MET A 67 11.51 35.83 11.36
CA MET A 67 10.97 34.56 11.86
C MET A 67 12.10 33.57 12.14
N THR A 68 11.98 32.81 13.22
CA THR A 68 12.85 31.66 13.48
C THR A 68 12.56 30.52 12.52
N HIS A 69 13.53 29.63 12.30
CA HIS A 69 13.37 28.45 11.45
C HIS A 69 12.13 27.61 11.86
N TRP A 70 11.87 27.48 13.16
CA TRP A 70 10.70 26.77 13.68
C TRP A 70 9.38 27.46 13.35
N GLN A 71 9.33 28.79 13.45
CA GLN A 71 8.15 29.58 13.07
C GLN A 71 7.90 29.48 11.56
N SER A 72 8.95 29.61 10.74
CA SER A 72 8.87 29.45 9.28
C SER A 72 8.38 28.05 8.90
N MET A 73 8.94 27.01 9.52
CA MET A 73 8.55 25.62 9.28
C MET A 73 7.08 25.39 9.61
N LYS A 74 6.62 25.81 10.79
CA LYS A 74 5.25 25.54 11.25
C LYS A 74 4.18 26.35 10.52
N LEU A 75 4.44 27.63 10.23
CA LEU A 75 3.44 28.57 9.72
C LEU A 75 3.39 28.64 8.19
N ILE A 76 4.52 28.40 7.52
CA ILE A 76 4.66 28.64 6.08
C ILE A 76 4.94 27.34 5.33
N ILE A 77 6.03 26.65 5.70
CA ILE A 77 6.52 25.50 4.93
C ILE A 77 5.61 24.29 5.11
N LEU A 78 5.33 23.87 6.34
CA LEU A 78 4.56 22.65 6.61
C LEU A 78 3.13 22.68 6.02
N PRO A 79 2.35 23.77 6.13
CA PRO A 79 1.00 23.83 5.55
C PRO A 79 1.02 23.76 4.02
N GLN A 80 1.99 24.42 3.38
CA GLN A 80 2.17 24.38 1.92
C GLN A 80 2.63 23.00 1.47
N ALA A 81 3.58 22.40 2.21
CA ALA A 81 4.16 21.12 1.88
C ALA A 81 3.09 20.04 2.03
N PHE A 82 2.25 20.13 3.05
CA PHE A 82 1.11 19.23 3.24
C PHE A 82 0.17 19.24 2.03
N ARG A 83 -0.18 20.43 1.52
CA ARG A 83 -1.04 20.56 0.33
C ARG A 83 -0.39 19.95 -0.92
N ALA A 84 0.93 20.04 -1.07
CA ALA A 84 1.67 19.38 -2.14
C ALA A 84 1.81 17.86 -1.94
N MET A 85 1.90 17.39 -0.69
CA MET A 85 2.02 15.98 -0.32
C MET A 85 0.71 15.20 -0.44
N VAL A 86 -0.44 15.80 -0.13
CA VAL A 86 -1.76 15.13 -0.15
C VAL A 86 -2.01 14.32 -1.44
N PRO A 87 -1.83 14.86 -2.67
CA PRO A 87 -2.06 14.07 -3.87
C PRO A 87 -1.07 12.91 -4.04
N LEU A 88 0.18 13.07 -3.60
CA LEU A 88 1.20 12.01 -3.59
C LEU A 88 0.85 10.91 -2.59
N LEU A 89 0.44 11.29 -1.37
CA LEU A 89 0.00 10.37 -0.32
C LEU A 89 -1.25 9.59 -0.73
N LEU A 90 -2.22 10.24 -1.38
CA LEU A 90 -3.39 9.57 -1.92
C LEU A 90 -3.02 8.60 -3.03
N THR A 91 -2.09 8.98 -3.91
CA THR A 91 -1.60 8.09 -4.98
C THR A 91 -0.89 6.88 -4.39
N GLN A 92 -0.02 7.06 -3.39
CA GLN A 92 0.63 5.96 -2.67
C GLN A 92 -0.39 5.09 -1.93
N GLY A 93 -1.44 5.68 -1.34
CA GLY A 93 -2.54 4.94 -0.72
C GLY A 93 -3.32 4.07 -1.72
N ILE A 94 -3.50 4.55 -2.95
CA ILE A 94 -4.10 3.76 -4.04
C ILE A 94 -3.17 2.60 -4.44
N VAL A 95 -1.88 2.86 -4.56
CA VAL A 95 -0.88 1.81 -4.86
C VAL A 95 -0.91 0.77 -3.76
N LEU A 96 -0.84 1.17 -2.49
CA LEU A 96 -0.93 0.32 -1.32
C LEU A 96 -2.21 -0.53 -1.32
N PHE A 97 -3.34 0.08 -1.68
CA PHE A 97 -4.62 -0.61 -1.80
C PHE A 97 -4.63 -1.63 -2.95
N GLN A 98 -4.07 -1.31 -4.11
CA GLN A 98 -3.92 -2.26 -5.23
C GLN A 98 -2.99 -3.42 -4.84
N ASP A 99 -1.92 -3.11 -4.14
CA ASP A 99 -0.92 -4.05 -3.67
C ASP A 99 -1.49 -5.00 -2.60
N THR A 100 -2.25 -4.49 -1.63
CA THR A 100 -3.01 -5.34 -0.69
C THR A 100 -4.15 -6.11 -1.36
N SER A 101 -4.79 -5.54 -2.39
CA SER A 101 -5.77 -6.25 -3.20
C SER A 101 -5.13 -7.37 -4.01
N LEU A 102 -3.85 -7.28 -4.41
CA LEU A 102 -3.10 -8.38 -5.05
C LEU A 102 -2.82 -9.52 -4.06
N VAL A 103 -2.55 -9.20 -2.79
CA VAL A 103 -2.49 -10.20 -1.70
C VAL A 103 -3.87 -10.83 -1.49
N TYR A 104 -4.94 -10.04 -1.62
CA TYR A 104 -6.30 -10.55 -1.63
C TYR A 104 -6.55 -11.46 -2.85
N VAL A 105 -5.97 -11.19 -4.03
CA VAL A 105 -5.98 -12.10 -5.20
C VAL A 105 -5.24 -13.41 -4.90
N LEU A 106 -4.17 -13.40 -4.11
CA LEU A 106 -3.50 -14.61 -3.61
C LEU A 106 -4.40 -15.38 -2.63
N SER A 107 -5.08 -14.68 -1.72
CA SER A 107 -6.08 -15.30 -0.83
C SER A 107 -7.31 -15.78 -1.60
N LEU A 108 -7.64 -15.15 -2.73
CA LEU A 108 -8.61 -15.62 -3.70
C LEU A 108 -8.08 -16.83 -4.46
N ALA A 109 -6.79 -16.92 -4.79
CA ALA A 109 -6.23 -18.14 -5.36
C ALA A 109 -6.38 -19.30 -4.37
N ASP A 110 -6.25 -19.04 -3.07
CA ASP A 110 -6.62 -20.01 -2.02
C ASP A 110 -8.14 -20.27 -1.99
N PHE A 111 -9.00 -19.27 -2.16
CA PHE A 111 -10.46 -19.42 -2.27
C PHE A 111 -10.86 -20.24 -3.50
N PHE A 112 -10.29 -19.98 -4.67
CA PHE A 112 -10.48 -20.71 -5.91
C PHE A 112 -9.89 -22.12 -5.80
N ARG A 113 -8.79 -22.30 -5.06
CA ARG A 113 -8.24 -23.62 -4.77
C ARG A 113 -9.18 -24.42 -3.89
N THR A 114 -9.73 -23.83 -2.83
CA THR A 114 -10.74 -24.46 -1.99
C THR A 114 -12.03 -24.73 -2.75
N ALA A 115 -12.51 -23.79 -3.56
CA ALA A 115 -13.68 -23.95 -4.42
C ALA A 115 -13.47 -25.04 -5.48
N SER A 116 -12.28 -25.15 -6.04
CA SER A 116 -11.88 -26.25 -6.93
C SER A 116 -11.83 -27.58 -6.18
N THR A 117 -11.27 -27.64 -4.96
CA THR A 117 -11.25 -28.89 -4.17
C THR A 117 -12.66 -29.36 -3.79
N ILE A 118 -13.59 -28.43 -3.54
CA ILE A 118 -15.00 -28.77 -3.27
C ILE A 118 -15.72 -29.16 -4.56
N GLY A 119 -15.50 -28.43 -5.66
CA GLY A 119 -16.07 -28.73 -6.97
C GLY A 119 -15.60 -30.05 -7.58
N GLU A 120 -14.38 -30.49 -7.30
CA GLU A 120 -13.86 -31.82 -7.65
C GLU A 120 -14.57 -32.94 -6.87
N ARG A 121 -15.06 -32.62 -5.67
CA ARG A 121 -15.75 -33.57 -4.79
C ARG A 121 -17.21 -33.78 -5.20
N ASP A 122 -17.86 -32.74 -5.69
CA ASP A 122 -19.29 -32.73 -6.07
C ASP A 122 -19.52 -32.80 -7.60
N GLY A 123 -18.46 -32.77 -8.42
CA GLY A 123 -18.54 -32.82 -9.89
C GLY A 123 -18.96 -31.51 -10.56
N THR A 124 -19.06 -30.41 -9.81
CA THR A 124 -19.54 -29.08 -10.24
C THR A 124 -18.43 -28.00 -10.25
N GLN A 125 -17.20 -28.41 -10.56
CA GLN A 125 -16.00 -27.55 -10.65
C GLN A 125 -16.23 -26.23 -11.39
N VAL A 126 -16.93 -26.28 -12.52
CA VAL A 126 -17.08 -25.13 -13.44
C VAL A 126 -18.00 -24.06 -12.84
N GLU A 127 -19.09 -24.45 -12.18
CA GLU A 127 -20.04 -23.50 -11.57
C GLU A 127 -19.43 -22.80 -10.35
N MET A 128 -18.66 -23.51 -9.52
CA MET A 128 -17.98 -22.93 -8.36
C MET A 128 -16.90 -21.92 -8.76
N ILE A 129 -16.13 -22.20 -9.81
CA ILE A 129 -15.11 -21.28 -10.32
C ILE A 129 -15.77 -20.04 -10.95
N LEU A 130 -16.86 -20.20 -11.71
CA LEU A 130 -17.60 -19.07 -12.27
C LEU A 130 -18.21 -18.16 -11.19
N PHE A 131 -18.78 -18.75 -10.13
CA PHE A 131 -19.32 -18.00 -9.00
C PHE A 131 -18.22 -17.20 -8.28
N ALA A 132 -17.08 -17.84 -8.01
CA ALA A 132 -15.92 -17.18 -7.41
C ALA A 132 -15.40 -16.02 -8.27
N GLY A 133 -15.34 -16.19 -9.59
CA GLY A 133 -14.96 -15.13 -10.54
C GLY A 133 -15.92 -13.95 -10.56
N PHE A 134 -17.22 -14.21 -10.49
CA PHE A 134 -18.24 -13.15 -10.47
C PHE A 134 -18.18 -12.32 -9.18
N VAL A 135 -18.06 -12.96 -8.02
CA VAL A 135 -17.93 -12.27 -6.72
C VAL A 135 -16.66 -11.40 -6.72
N TYR A 136 -15.56 -11.92 -7.26
CA TYR A 136 -14.33 -11.16 -7.39
C TYR A 136 -14.49 -9.91 -8.28
N PHE A 137 -15.16 -10.07 -9.44
CA PHE A 137 -15.40 -8.96 -10.36
C PHE A 137 -16.18 -7.83 -9.70
N VAL A 138 -17.23 -8.15 -8.94
CA VAL A 138 -18.07 -7.15 -8.25
C VAL A 138 -17.28 -6.38 -7.18
N ILE A 139 -16.45 -7.07 -6.39
CA ILE A 139 -15.61 -6.45 -5.35
C ILE A 139 -14.54 -5.55 -5.99
N SER A 140 -13.87 -6.04 -7.03
CA SER A 140 -12.82 -5.28 -7.73
C SER A 140 -13.37 -4.04 -8.43
N LEU A 141 -14.55 -4.15 -9.05
CA LEU A 141 -15.23 -3.05 -9.72
C LEU A 141 -15.67 -1.97 -8.71
N SER A 142 -16.29 -2.38 -7.60
CA SER A 142 -16.75 -1.45 -6.56
C SER A 142 -15.60 -0.70 -5.89
N ALA A 143 -14.50 -1.39 -5.60
CA ALA A 143 -13.30 -0.76 -5.05
C ALA A 143 -12.65 0.22 -6.05
N SER A 144 -12.57 -0.14 -7.33
CA SER A 144 -12.02 0.72 -8.38
C SER A 144 -12.85 2.00 -8.58
N LEU A 145 -14.18 1.88 -8.53
CA LEU A 145 -15.10 3.02 -8.62
C LEU A 145 -14.97 3.97 -7.43
N LEU A 146 -14.85 3.43 -6.20
CA LEU A 146 -14.68 4.21 -4.98
C LEU A 146 -13.39 5.06 -5.04
N VAL A 147 -12.30 4.45 -5.51
CA VAL A 147 -11.01 5.10 -5.68
C VAL A 147 -11.06 6.20 -6.75
N SER A 148 -11.67 5.93 -7.91
CA SER A 148 -11.83 6.93 -8.97
C SER A 148 -12.67 8.13 -8.53
N TYR A 149 -13.70 7.89 -7.73
CA TYR A 149 -14.55 8.93 -7.15
C TYR A 149 -13.78 9.82 -6.17
N LEU A 150 -13.01 9.24 -5.25
CA LEU A 150 -12.16 9.98 -4.32
C LEU A 150 -11.09 10.81 -5.04
N LYS A 151 -10.51 10.26 -6.12
CA LYS A 151 -9.51 10.97 -6.94
C LYS A 151 -10.08 12.20 -7.63
N ARG A 152 -11.34 12.15 -8.10
CA ARG A 152 -12.02 13.29 -8.77
C ARG A 152 -12.42 14.42 -7.83
N ARG A 153 -12.57 14.16 -6.53
CA ARG A 153 -12.99 15.18 -5.56
C ARG A 153 -11.81 16.01 -5.00
N THR A 154 -10.59 15.52 -5.19
CA THR A 154 -9.37 16.12 -4.61
C THR A 154 -8.48 16.82 -5.64
N ALA A 155 -8.82 16.69 -6.94
CA ALA A 155 -8.25 17.46 -8.04
C ALA A 155 -9.11 18.71 -8.30
#